data_AF-M7U401-F1
#
_entry.id   AF-M7U401-F1
#
_cell.length_a   1.000
_cell.length_b   1.000
_cell.length_c   1.000
_cell.angle_alpha   90.00
_cell.angle_beta   90.00
_cell.angle_gamma   90.00
#
_symmetry.space_group_name_H-M   'P 1'
#
loop_
_entity.id
_entity.type
_entity.pdbx_description
1 polymer ?
#
loop_
_entity_poly.entity_id
_entity_poly.type
_entity_poly.pdbx_seq_one_letter_code
_entity_poly.pdbx_strand_id
1 'polypeptide(L)'
;MDKASQVLIRGVPPGVPRSYRALADHGNVPHSTLHHRARGRPSIEEKARGQQYLKPYEEDVVVKYLLHMSDLGQPIRMKFIPFIAFRVTHHRPPTNRPLKPPGRNWTKALEKRHPELITRRVKALDWNRHEKNTYGKITHWFEVIKDVLQDPTVLAENVYNMDETGVMLSMPGSVKVLVSKHDTRDYRGARVKRTTVTAIECISSDGRYLNPMIIWPASTHRSNWTTFPTLKWQYAYSDSGYNDSKISVEWLKRIFDPETKERANKKPRVLICDGFGTHETLEILEFCFENNILLCRLPSHTSHKLQPCDVAVFASLKAAYRDQVDRLERGGVDTIGKEHFTSLYNLAREKAFTPKNIKAGFAASGLFPFNPDRVLRSMPAPPAEPAIPKADEMKVGSYRQDIEPQTPVTPITAEAFMSLQNLIIQQDAHALDETSKQNLARHLQKCTKAFQTSSARSILQEDRIQFLTTINNEAKVRRSTRSLVLGKAKVMSYEDLEDARAKRAIKESTQAAKNKGKRGRKRKSGTPETDEADVDTIRNIWRCKSVAQNPSESGNKVDRAPVIPSVVQISGIPTMEDEIVPRPLKAPMARMY
;
A
#
# COMPACT_ATOMS: atom_id res chain seq x y z
N MET A 1 10.47 44.26 -30.60
CA MET A 1 11.34 45.39 -30.97
C MET A 1 10.42 46.57 -31.28
N ASP A 2 10.56 47.68 -30.57
CA ASP A 2 9.59 48.79 -30.66
C ASP A 2 9.71 49.57 -31.97
N LYS A 3 8.66 50.34 -32.30
CA LYS A 3 8.57 51.08 -33.58
C LYS A 3 9.75 52.02 -33.79
N ALA A 4 10.24 52.66 -32.72
CA ALA A 4 11.38 53.57 -32.77
C ALA A 4 12.69 52.86 -33.15
N SER A 5 12.98 51.68 -32.58
CA SER A 5 14.14 50.88 -32.98
C SER A 5 14.00 50.30 -34.39
N GLN A 6 12.80 49.91 -34.82
CA GLN A 6 12.57 49.45 -36.19
C GLN A 6 12.88 50.54 -37.23
N VAL A 7 12.50 51.79 -36.95
CA VAL A 7 12.78 52.94 -37.83
C VAL A 7 14.29 53.24 -37.90
N LEU A 8 15.00 53.18 -36.76
CA LEU A 8 16.46 53.34 -36.74
C LEU A 8 17.20 52.28 -37.57
N ILE A 9 16.68 51.05 -37.63
CA ILE A 9 17.26 49.95 -38.41
C ILE A 9 16.88 50.04 -39.90
N ARG A 10 15.63 50.40 -40.22
CA ARG A 10 15.16 50.51 -41.62
C ARG A 10 15.67 51.75 -42.36
N GLY A 11 16.01 52.81 -41.64
CA GLY A 11 16.52 54.04 -42.22
C GLY A 11 15.44 54.89 -42.91
N VAL A 12 15.86 55.69 -43.89
CA VAL A 12 14.99 56.47 -44.79
C VAL A 12 15.31 56.12 -46.26
N PRO A 13 14.36 56.31 -47.20
CA PRO A 13 14.57 56.05 -48.62
C PRO A 13 15.73 56.85 -49.24
N PRO A 14 16.30 56.40 -50.37
CA PRO A 14 17.28 57.18 -51.13
C PRO A 14 16.77 58.58 -51.47
N GLY A 15 17.65 59.59 -51.37
CA GLY A 15 17.30 61.00 -51.56
C GLY A 15 16.80 61.73 -50.30
N VAL A 16 16.39 61.03 -49.25
CA VAL A 16 15.99 61.65 -47.98
C VAL A 16 17.21 61.82 -47.05
N PRO A 17 17.45 63.00 -46.43
CA PRO A 17 18.56 63.19 -45.50
C PRO A 17 18.46 62.23 -44.29
N ARG A 18 19.55 61.53 -43.95
CA ARG A 18 19.64 60.58 -42.82
C ARG A 18 19.68 61.26 -41.43
N SER A 19 18.87 62.29 -41.23
CA SER A 19 18.73 62.99 -39.94
C SER A 19 17.71 62.30 -39.05
N TYR A 20 17.84 62.44 -37.72
CA TYR A 20 16.83 61.95 -36.77
C TYR A 20 15.45 62.58 -37.00
N ARG A 21 15.38 63.79 -37.55
CA ARG A 21 14.10 64.45 -37.91
C ARG A 21 13.41 63.75 -39.06
N ALA A 22 14.10 63.55 -40.18
CA ALA A 22 13.55 62.80 -41.31
C ALA A 22 13.19 61.34 -40.95
N LEU A 23 13.97 60.69 -40.08
CA LEU A 23 13.63 59.38 -39.52
C LEU A 23 12.36 59.41 -38.67
N ALA A 24 12.20 60.42 -37.81
CA ALA A 24 11.02 60.62 -36.97
C ALA A 24 9.76 60.86 -37.81
N ASP A 25 9.87 61.73 -38.82
CA ASP A 25 8.78 62.12 -39.71
C ASP A 25 8.36 60.94 -40.62
N HIS A 26 9.33 60.28 -41.29
CA HIS A 26 9.07 59.12 -42.16
C HIS A 26 8.58 57.89 -41.36
N GLY A 27 9.13 57.67 -40.17
CA GLY A 27 8.72 56.57 -39.29
C GLY A 27 7.40 56.81 -38.56
N ASN A 28 6.89 58.05 -38.54
CA ASN A 28 5.83 58.52 -37.66
C ASN A 28 6.09 58.08 -36.19
N VAL A 29 7.19 58.59 -35.64
CA VAL A 29 7.67 58.36 -34.26
C VAL A 29 8.22 59.68 -33.72
N PRO A 30 7.83 60.14 -32.50
CA PRO A 30 8.33 61.42 -31.98
C PRO A 30 9.87 61.50 -31.93
N HIS A 31 10.44 62.58 -32.45
CA HIS A 31 11.89 62.82 -32.57
C HIS A 31 12.66 62.56 -31.26
N SER A 32 12.12 63.01 -30.13
CA SER A 32 12.70 62.79 -28.81
C SER A 32 12.79 61.31 -28.42
N THR A 33 11.83 60.47 -28.84
CA THR A 33 11.84 59.01 -28.59
C THR A 33 12.89 58.32 -29.44
N LEU A 34 12.99 58.69 -30.72
CA LEU A 34 13.98 58.13 -31.65
C LEU A 34 15.42 58.52 -31.25
N HIS A 35 15.63 59.78 -30.86
CA HIS A 35 16.90 60.27 -30.30
C HIS A 35 17.28 59.57 -28.99
N HIS A 36 16.30 59.27 -28.12
CA HIS A 36 16.53 58.46 -26.91
C HIS A 36 16.96 57.02 -27.24
N ARG A 37 16.35 56.35 -28.22
CA ARG A 37 16.76 55.00 -28.66
C ARG A 37 18.17 54.98 -29.23
N ALA A 38 18.50 55.95 -30.08
CA ALA A 38 19.85 56.07 -30.66
C ALA A 38 20.94 56.29 -29.57
N ARG A 39 20.57 56.92 -28.44
CA ARG A 39 21.41 57.04 -27.23
C ARG A 39 21.27 55.86 -26.25
N GLY A 40 20.82 54.70 -26.72
CA GLY A 40 20.77 53.45 -25.95
C GLY A 40 19.69 53.38 -24.85
N ARG A 41 18.77 54.36 -24.76
CA ARG A 41 17.71 54.34 -23.74
C ARG A 41 16.61 53.33 -24.14
N PRO A 42 16.42 52.23 -23.40
CA PRO A 42 15.43 51.20 -23.75
C PRO A 42 14.01 51.77 -23.74
N SER A 43 13.09 51.08 -24.43
CA SER A 43 11.67 51.43 -24.40
C SER A 43 11.08 51.29 -22.99
N ILE A 44 9.92 51.93 -22.78
CA ILE A 44 9.17 51.78 -21.53
C ILE A 44 8.77 50.31 -21.34
N GLU A 45 8.44 49.61 -22.42
CA GLU A 45 8.13 48.17 -22.44
C GLU A 45 9.36 47.29 -22.15
N GLU A 46 10.54 47.61 -22.66
CA GLU A 46 11.77 46.86 -22.40
C GLU A 46 12.27 47.11 -20.97
N LYS A 47 12.17 48.35 -20.48
CA LYS A 47 12.45 48.67 -19.08
C LYS A 47 11.45 47.97 -18.16
N ALA A 48 10.16 47.98 -18.48
CA ALA A 48 9.13 47.27 -17.71
C ALA A 48 9.39 45.75 -17.69
N ARG A 49 9.74 45.15 -18.83
CA ARG A 49 10.15 43.73 -18.91
C ARG A 49 11.40 43.44 -18.08
N GLY A 50 12.41 44.30 -18.13
CA GLY A 50 13.60 44.22 -17.26
C GLY A 50 13.31 44.46 -15.77
N GLN A 51 12.13 44.94 -15.40
CA GLN A 51 11.66 45.13 -14.02
C GLN A 51 10.59 44.12 -13.59
N GLN A 52 10.28 43.10 -14.42
CA GLN A 52 9.40 42.01 -14.02
C GLN A 52 10.05 41.11 -12.96
N TYR A 53 9.21 40.52 -12.09
CA TYR A 53 9.66 39.58 -11.06
C TYR A 53 10.19 38.27 -11.67
N LEU A 54 9.47 37.76 -12.67
CA LEU A 54 9.88 36.66 -13.54
C LEU A 54 10.52 37.22 -14.82
N LYS A 55 11.45 36.47 -15.41
CA LYS A 55 11.90 36.69 -16.78
C LYS A 55 10.84 36.13 -17.76
N PRO A 56 10.79 36.53 -19.04
CA PRO A 56 9.79 36.04 -19.98
C PRO A 56 9.66 34.49 -20.02
N TYR A 57 10.77 33.77 -20.20
CA TYR A 57 10.75 32.29 -20.23
C TYR A 57 10.29 31.64 -18.91
N GLU A 58 10.44 32.34 -17.77
CA GLU A 58 9.98 31.87 -16.46
C GLU A 58 8.48 32.10 -16.31
N GLU A 59 7.98 33.22 -16.84
CA GLU A 59 6.57 33.59 -16.85
C GLU A 59 5.78 32.68 -17.81
N ASP A 60 6.32 32.38 -19.00
CA ASP A 60 5.76 31.41 -19.96
C ASP A 60 5.55 30.02 -19.33
N VAL A 61 6.49 29.55 -18.49
CA VAL A 61 6.38 28.27 -17.77
C VAL A 61 5.29 28.31 -16.71
N VAL A 62 5.16 29.42 -15.97
CA VAL A 62 4.07 29.60 -14.99
C VAL A 62 2.71 29.64 -15.70
N VAL A 63 2.58 30.38 -16.80
CA VAL A 63 1.32 30.50 -17.56
C VAL A 63 0.92 29.14 -18.14
N LYS A 64 1.83 28.40 -18.77
CA LYS A 64 1.56 27.04 -19.26
C LYS A 64 1.12 26.08 -18.15
N TYR A 65 1.76 26.13 -16.98
CA TYR A 65 1.35 25.31 -15.84
C TYR A 65 -0.03 25.70 -15.28
N LEU A 66 -0.36 27.00 -15.25
CA LEU A 66 -1.67 27.49 -14.80
C LEU A 66 -2.80 27.09 -15.76
N LEU A 67 -2.55 27.13 -17.07
CA LEU A 67 -3.47 26.64 -18.09
C LEU A 67 -3.67 25.13 -17.92
N HIS A 68 -2.59 24.33 -17.99
CA HIS A 68 -2.65 22.88 -17.88
C HIS A 68 -3.33 22.38 -16.59
N MET A 69 -3.11 23.06 -15.46
CA MET A 69 -3.80 22.76 -14.19
C MET A 69 -5.27 23.23 -14.16
N SER A 70 -5.65 24.23 -14.95
CA SER A 70 -7.05 24.60 -15.17
C SER A 70 -7.74 23.59 -16.08
N ASP A 71 -7.09 23.17 -17.16
CA ASP A 71 -7.57 22.17 -18.12
C ASP A 71 -7.83 20.85 -17.38
N LEU A 72 -6.80 20.32 -16.70
CA LEU A 72 -6.80 19.88 -15.28
C LEU A 72 -8.11 19.43 -14.58
N GLY A 73 -9.09 20.34 -14.57
CA GLY A 73 -10.16 20.41 -13.59
C GLY A 73 -9.72 20.98 -12.23
N GLN A 74 -8.47 21.43 -12.09
CA GLN A 74 -7.83 21.84 -10.83
C GLN A 74 -7.28 23.29 -10.85
N PRO A 75 -8.09 24.30 -11.21
CA PRO A 75 -7.62 25.68 -11.37
C PRO A 75 -7.02 26.23 -10.08
N ILE A 76 -5.74 26.59 -10.13
CA ILE A 76 -4.96 26.96 -8.95
C ILE A 76 -5.50 28.26 -8.32
N ARG A 77 -5.84 28.18 -7.02
CA ARG A 77 -6.32 29.31 -6.22
C ARG A 77 -5.33 30.48 -6.32
N MET A 78 -5.77 31.67 -6.73
CA MET A 78 -4.94 32.87 -6.96
C MET A 78 -3.90 33.18 -5.87
N LYS A 79 -4.20 32.86 -4.60
CA LYS A 79 -3.30 33.06 -3.45
C LYS A 79 -2.04 32.18 -3.46
N PHE A 80 -2.02 31.09 -4.23
CA PHE A 80 -0.89 30.16 -4.35
C PHE A 80 0.00 30.49 -5.56
N ILE A 81 -0.52 31.18 -6.57
CA ILE A 81 0.21 31.54 -7.80
C ILE A 81 1.52 32.33 -7.53
N PRO A 82 1.58 33.30 -6.59
CA PRO A 82 2.83 33.96 -6.21
C PRO A 82 3.92 33.00 -5.70
N PHE A 83 3.53 31.93 -5.01
CA PHE A 83 4.48 30.97 -4.45
C PHE A 83 5.03 30.03 -5.53
N ILE A 84 4.21 29.63 -6.50
CA ILE A 84 4.66 28.88 -7.69
C ILE A 84 5.64 29.73 -8.51
N ALA A 85 5.34 31.02 -8.73
CA ALA A 85 6.28 31.96 -9.35
C ALA A 85 7.58 32.09 -8.55
N PHE A 86 7.52 32.10 -7.21
CA PHE A 86 8.70 32.09 -6.36
C PHE A 86 9.53 30.80 -6.53
N ARG A 87 8.90 29.61 -6.56
CA ARG A 87 9.59 28.34 -6.83
C ARG A 87 10.29 28.34 -8.18
N VAL A 88 9.66 28.87 -9.25
CA VAL A 88 10.34 28.99 -10.55
C VAL A 88 11.65 29.77 -10.46
N THR A 89 11.74 30.83 -9.63
CA THR A 89 13.02 31.56 -9.46
C THR A 89 14.13 30.77 -8.76
N HIS A 90 13.88 29.58 -8.21
CA HIS A 90 14.88 28.79 -7.49
C HIS A 90 15.97 28.18 -8.39
N HIS A 91 15.75 28.08 -9.71
CA HIS A 91 16.83 27.71 -10.64
C HIS A 91 17.88 28.84 -10.81
N ARG A 92 17.58 30.07 -10.38
CA ARG A 92 18.53 31.19 -10.45
C ARG A 92 19.65 31.04 -9.41
N PRO A 93 20.88 31.51 -9.71
CA PRO A 93 21.93 31.68 -8.71
C PRO A 93 21.44 32.49 -7.50
N PRO A 94 21.92 32.21 -6.27
CA PRO A 94 21.42 32.87 -5.07
C PRO A 94 21.48 34.42 -5.11
N THR A 95 22.49 34.98 -5.77
CA THR A 95 22.67 36.43 -5.98
C THR A 95 21.55 37.09 -6.79
N ASN A 96 20.91 36.35 -7.71
CA ASN A 96 19.87 36.83 -8.62
C ASN A 96 18.47 36.29 -8.28
N ARG A 97 18.32 35.62 -7.14
CA ARG A 97 17.06 35.05 -6.65
C ARG A 97 16.35 36.06 -5.74
N PRO A 98 15.07 36.36 -5.94
CA PRO A 98 14.28 37.12 -4.97
C PRO A 98 14.29 36.44 -3.60
N LEU A 99 14.26 37.22 -2.51
CA LEU A 99 14.22 36.67 -1.15
C LEU A 99 12.81 36.28 -0.67
N LYS A 100 11.77 36.71 -1.38
CA LYS A 100 10.35 36.54 -1.00
C LYS A 100 9.47 36.36 -2.25
N PRO A 101 8.30 35.70 -2.15
CA PRO A 101 7.27 35.70 -3.19
C PRO A 101 6.83 37.10 -3.61
N PRO A 102 6.30 37.28 -4.83
CA PRO A 102 5.80 38.56 -5.29
C PRO A 102 4.51 38.98 -4.54
N GLY A 103 4.26 40.28 -4.46
CA GLY A 103 3.15 40.84 -3.70
C GLY A 103 1.76 40.45 -4.22
N ARG A 104 0.73 40.58 -3.36
CA ARG A 104 -0.67 40.14 -3.63
C ARG A 104 -1.27 40.62 -4.97
N ASN A 105 -0.83 41.77 -5.48
CA ASN A 105 -1.33 42.34 -6.74
C ASN A 105 -0.64 41.75 -8.00
N TRP A 106 0.46 41.01 -7.85
CA TRP A 106 1.22 40.47 -8.98
C TRP A 106 0.40 39.49 -9.83
N THR A 107 -0.45 38.65 -9.22
CA THR A 107 -1.34 37.73 -9.95
C THR A 107 -2.32 38.47 -10.86
N LYS A 108 -2.88 39.61 -10.40
CA LYS A 108 -3.74 40.48 -11.25
C LYS A 108 -2.95 41.17 -12.37
N ALA A 109 -1.68 41.48 -12.11
CA ALA A 109 -0.80 42.01 -13.14
C ALA A 109 -0.43 40.94 -14.18
N LEU A 110 -0.31 39.67 -13.79
CA LEU A 110 -0.08 38.53 -14.69
C LEU A 110 -1.28 38.31 -15.61
N GLU A 111 -2.49 38.25 -15.05
CA GLU A 111 -3.77 38.25 -15.80
C GLU A 111 -3.85 39.40 -16.82
N LYS A 112 -3.43 40.61 -16.45
CA LYS A 112 -3.39 41.74 -17.41
C LYS A 112 -2.32 41.60 -18.52
N ARG A 113 -1.30 40.75 -18.35
CA ARG A 113 -0.28 40.47 -19.38
C ARG A 113 -0.62 39.26 -20.26
N HIS A 114 -1.43 38.34 -19.75
CA HIS A 114 -1.80 37.08 -20.37
C HIS A 114 -3.32 36.96 -20.43
N PRO A 115 -3.99 37.53 -21.47
CA PRO A 115 -5.44 37.48 -21.64
C PRO A 115 -6.04 36.06 -21.70
N GLU A 116 -5.20 35.06 -22.00
CA GLU A 116 -5.51 33.63 -21.90
C GLU A 116 -5.79 33.15 -20.46
N LEU A 117 -5.35 33.89 -19.44
CA LEU A 117 -5.65 33.65 -18.03
C LEU A 117 -6.74 34.61 -17.53
N ILE A 118 -7.90 34.08 -17.12
CA ILE A 118 -9.05 34.88 -16.65
C ILE A 118 -9.44 34.48 -15.22
N THR A 119 -9.52 35.45 -14.30
CA THR A 119 -9.98 35.23 -12.92
C THR A 119 -11.48 34.91 -12.87
N ARG A 120 -11.83 33.62 -12.77
CA ARG A 120 -13.21 33.15 -12.59
C ARG A 120 -13.50 32.74 -11.15
N ARG A 121 -14.55 33.29 -10.54
CA ARG A 121 -15.03 32.87 -9.21
C ARG A 121 -15.86 31.59 -9.31
N VAL A 122 -15.20 30.44 -9.20
CA VAL A 122 -15.86 29.13 -9.08
C VAL A 122 -16.72 29.11 -7.81
N LYS A 123 -17.99 28.74 -7.92
CA LYS A 123 -18.89 28.49 -6.78
C LYS A 123 -18.72 27.03 -6.34
N ALA A 124 -18.69 26.78 -5.03
CA ALA A 124 -18.93 25.43 -4.52
C ALA A 124 -20.38 25.02 -4.84
N LEU A 125 -20.57 23.76 -5.23
CA LEU A 125 -21.89 23.18 -5.50
C LEU A 125 -22.26 22.20 -4.38
N ASP A 126 -23.56 22.14 -4.08
CA ASP A 126 -24.14 21.09 -3.23
C ASP A 126 -24.14 19.77 -4.02
N TRP A 127 -23.37 18.79 -3.54
CA TRP A 127 -23.09 17.57 -4.29
C TRP A 127 -24.26 16.58 -4.35
N ASN A 128 -25.23 16.70 -3.43
CA ASN A 128 -26.38 15.79 -3.31
C ASN A 128 -27.40 15.90 -4.47
N ARG A 129 -27.17 16.76 -5.46
CA ARG A 129 -28.16 17.11 -6.51
C ARG A 129 -27.88 16.55 -7.91
N HIS A 130 -26.78 15.82 -8.12
CA HIS A 130 -26.15 15.73 -9.45
C HIS A 130 -25.87 14.33 -10.03
N GLU A 131 -26.62 13.30 -9.65
CA GLU A 131 -26.60 12.00 -10.34
C GLU A 131 -26.90 12.16 -11.85
N LYS A 132 -27.92 12.97 -12.19
CA LYS A 132 -28.30 13.37 -13.57
C LYS A 132 -27.22 14.13 -14.36
N ASN A 133 -26.10 14.53 -13.75
CA ASN A 133 -24.98 15.19 -14.43
C ASN A 133 -23.65 14.44 -14.24
N THR A 134 -23.70 13.13 -13.99
CA THR A 134 -22.49 12.29 -13.86
C THR A 134 -21.87 12.02 -15.23
N TYR A 135 -22.69 11.76 -16.25
CA TYR A 135 -22.23 11.47 -17.61
C TYR A 135 -21.41 12.63 -18.22
N GLY A 136 -21.94 13.85 -18.16
CA GLY A 136 -21.26 15.05 -18.69
C GLY A 136 -19.93 15.35 -17.99
N LYS A 137 -19.88 15.22 -16.65
CA LYS A 137 -18.63 15.36 -15.88
C LYS A 137 -17.57 14.35 -16.28
N ILE A 138 -17.94 13.08 -16.42
CA ILE A 138 -17.01 11.99 -16.78
C ILE A 138 -16.54 12.16 -18.23
N THR A 139 -17.43 12.52 -19.14
CA THR A 139 -17.10 12.79 -20.55
C THR A 139 -16.09 13.94 -20.65
N HIS A 140 -16.38 15.07 -20.01
CA HIS A 140 -15.49 16.24 -20.02
C HIS A 140 -14.14 15.96 -19.34
N TRP A 141 -14.12 15.18 -18.27
CA TRP A 141 -12.87 14.75 -17.65
C TRP A 141 -12.05 13.82 -18.54
N PHE A 142 -12.71 12.95 -19.32
CA PHE A 142 -12.02 12.14 -20.33
C PHE A 142 -11.47 13.00 -21.48
N GLU A 143 -12.19 14.03 -21.95
CA GLU A 143 -11.68 15.02 -22.92
C GLU A 143 -10.39 15.68 -22.39
N VAL A 144 -10.41 16.13 -21.13
CA VAL A 144 -9.31 16.78 -20.44
C VAL A 144 -8.10 15.87 -20.25
N ILE A 145 -8.29 14.67 -19.67
CA ILE A 145 -7.15 13.80 -19.32
C ILE A 145 -6.58 13.09 -20.55
N LYS A 146 -7.34 12.96 -21.64
CA LYS A 146 -6.87 12.42 -22.92
C LYS A 146 -5.58 13.10 -23.37
N ASP A 147 -5.55 14.43 -23.41
CA ASP A 147 -4.41 15.16 -23.96
C ASP A 147 -3.15 14.97 -23.10
N VAL A 148 -3.31 14.80 -21.78
CA VAL A 148 -2.23 14.46 -20.84
C VAL A 148 -1.73 13.02 -21.01
N LEU A 149 -2.62 12.09 -21.34
CA LEU A 149 -2.29 10.67 -21.55
C LEU A 149 -1.84 10.34 -22.98
N GLN A 150 -2.01 11.28 -23.92
CA GLN A 150 -1.55 11.20 -25.31
C GLN A 150 -0.29 12.04 -25.58
N ASP A 151 0.19 12.82 -24.61
CA ASP A 151 1.48 13.51 -24.67
C ASP A 151 2.64 12.50 -24.84
N PRO A 152 3.45 12.58 -25.91
CA PRO A 152 4.52 11.61 -26.19
C PRO A 152 5.69 11.66 -25.17
N THR A 153 5.74 12.66 -24.28
CA THR A 153 6.66 12.71 -23.15
C THR A 153 6.18 11.86 -21.96
N VAL A 154 4.86 11.64 -21.83
CA VAL A 154 4.25 10.80 -20.79
C VAL A 154 4.33 9.33 -21.20
N LEU A 155 5.23 8.59 -20.54
CA LEU A 155 5.25 7.13 -20.69
C LEU A 155 4.09 6.50 -19.91
N ALA A 156 3.45 5.46 -20.47
CA ALA A 156 2.41 4.70 -19.77
C ALA A 156 2.89 4.16 -18.40
N GLU A 157 4.15 3.72 -18.31
CA GLU A 157 4.76 3.23 -17.06
C GLU A 157 4.95 4.33 -15.98
N ASN A 158 4.87 5.60 -16.38
CA ASN A 158 4.90 6.79 -15.53
C ASN A 158 3.49 7.29 -15.15
N VAL A 159 2.42 6.60 -15.56
CA VAL A 159 1.04 6.91 -15.13
C VAL A 159 0.66 6.04 -13.94
N TYR A 160 0.36 6.71 -12.84
CA TYR A 160 0.04 6.12 -11.55
C TYR A 160 -1.36 6.48 -11.09
N ASN A 161 -1.97 5.59 -10.34
CA ASN A 161 -3.22 5.79 -9.63
C ASN A 161 -2.98 5.57 -8.13
N MET A 162 -3.44 6.50 -7.28
CA MET A 162 -3.30 6.43 -5.83
C MET A 162 -4.66 6.56 -5.16
N ASP A 163 -4.86 5.76 -4.11
CA ASP A 163 -6.11 5.76 -3.35
C ASP A 163 -5.94 5.28 -1.90
N GLU A 164 -6.96 5.55 -1.07
CA GLU A 164 -7.04 5.14 0.33
C GLU A 164 -8.04 4.00 0.56
N THR A 165 -7.58 2.89 1.13
CA THR A 165 -8.45 1.78 1.53
C THR A 165 -8.49 1.58 3.04
N GLY A 166 -9.67 1.74 3.63
CA GLY A 166 -9.96 1.23 4.97
C GLY A 166 -10.13 -0.29 5.00
N VAL A 167 -9.36 -0.97 5.84
CA VAL A 167 -9.45 -2.42 6.11
C VAL A 167 -9.75 -2.65 7.59
N MET A 168 -10.85 -3.35 7.89
CA MET A 168 -11.28 -3.63 9.27
C MET A 168 -10.56 -4.88 9.83
N LEU A 169 -10.05 -4.79 11.07
CA LEU A 169 -9.23 -5.84 11.68
C LEU A 169 -9.95 -7.20 11.80
N SER A 170 -11.22 -7.21 12.20
CA SER A 170 -12.06 -8.42 12.11
C SER A 170 -13.48 -8.06 11.69
N MET A 171 -13.85 -8.51 10.49
CA MET A 171 -15.21 -8.57 9.95
C MET A 171 -15.33 -9.89 9.16
N PRO A 172 -15.60 -11.02 9.82
CA PRO A 172 -15.83 -12.29 9.14
C PRO A 172 -17.04 -12.18 8.20
N GLY A 173 -16.92 -12.74 7.00
CA GLY A 173 -18.00 -12.76 6.01
C GLY A 173 -18.86 -14.01 6.15
N SER A 174 -19.93 -14.07 5.34
CA SER A 174 -20.58 -15.36 5.02
C SER A 174 -19.60 -16.26 4.27
N VAL A 175 -19.50 -17.52 4.69
CA VAL A 175 -18.62 -18.53 4.08
C VAL A 175 -19.45 -19.72 3.64
N LYS A 176 -19.30 -20.16 2.39
CA LYS A 176 -19.95 -21.37 1.89
C LYS A 176 -19.20 -22.60 2.43
N VAL A 177 -19.88 -23.40 3.25
CA VAL A 177 -19.36 -24.60 3.90
C VAL A 177 -20.13 -25.84 3.46
N LEU A 178 -19.51 -27.02 3.60
CA LEU A 178 -20.21 -28.30 3.55
C LEU A 178 -20.43 -28.78 4.98
N VAL A 179 -21.68 -29.13 5.30
CA VAL A 179 -22.11 -29.61 6.62
C VAL A 179 -22.93 -30.90 6.47
N SER A 180 -23.28 -31.56 7.58
CA SER A 180 -24.20 -32.69 7.55
C SER A 180 -25.57 -32.26 7.02
N LYS A 181 -26.28 -33.15 6.31
CA LYS A 181 -27.69 -32.94 5.89
C LYS A 181 -28.62 -32.60 7.07
N HIS A 182 -28.24 -33.00 8.28
CA HIS A 182 -29.00 -32.78 9.51
C HIS A 182 -28.54 -31.56 10.32
N ASP A 183 -27.54 -30.81 9.83
CA ASP A 183 -27.07 -29.58 10.47
C ASP A 183 -27.85 -28.38 9.93
N THR A 184 -28.83 -27.91 10.71
CA THR A 184 -29.74 -26.81 10.34
C THR A 184 -29.18 -25.42 10.66
N ARG A 185 -27.93 -25.32 11.13
CA ARG A 185 -27.32 -24.03 11.54
C ARG A 185 -26.85 -23.22 10.34
N ASP A 186 -27.48 -22.07 10.14
CA ASP A 186 -27.11 -21.05 9.14
C ASP A 186 -26.14 -19.99 9.68
N TYR A 187 -25.87 -19.99 11.00
CA TYR A 187 -25.05 -18.99 11.69
C TYR A 187 -23.67 -19.49 12.12
N ARG A 188 -22.70 -18.56 12.16
CA ARG A 188 -21.33 -18.76 12.69
C ARG A 188 -21.07 -17.75 13.80
N GLY A 189 -20.50 -18.20 14.93
CA GLY A 189 -19.98 -17.32 15.96
C GLY A 189 -18.78 -16.52 15.44
N ALA A 190 -18.83 -15.19 15.54
CA ALA A 190 -17.82 -14.27 14.99
C ALA A 190 -17.45 -13.18 16.00
N ARG A 191 -16.15 -13.02 16.31
CA ARG A 191 -15.66 -11.97 17.22
C ARG A 191 -15.27 -10.71 16.45
N VAL A 192 -16.30 -9.97 16.05
CA VAL A 192 -16.21 -8.76 15.23
C VAL A 192 -15.42 -7.64 15.95
N LYS A 193 -14.46 -7.05 15.24
CA LYS A 193 -13.69 -5.89 15.71
C LYS A 193 -13.64 -4.81 14.63
N ARG A 194 -14.57 -3.86 14.73
CA ARG A 194 -14.80 -2.73 13.80
C ARG A 194 -13.72 -1.64 13.84
N THR A 195 -12.47 -1.97 14.20
CA THR A 195 -11.34 -1.05 14.07
C THR A 195 -10.85 -1.09 12.64
N THR A 196 -10.98 0.02 11.91
CA THR A 196 -10.39 0.19 10.57
C THR A 196 -8.95 0.65 10.68
N VAL A 197 -8.05 0.05 9.90
CA VAL A 197 -6.71 0.56 9.59
C VAL A 197 -6.74 1.02 8.13
N THR A 198 -6.23 2.22 7.85
CA THR A 198 -6.23 2.78 6.50
C THR A 198 -4.88 2.51 5.84
N ALA A 199 -4.88 2.11 4.57
CA ALA A 199 -3.68 2.01 3.76
C ALA A 199 -3.77 2.96 2.56
N ILE A 200 -2.74 3.77 2.35
CA ILE A 200 -2.53 4.50 1.10
C ILE A 200 -1.81 3.55 0.15
N GLU A 201 -2.42 3.30 -1.00
CA GLU A 201 -1.97 2.34 -2.01
C GLU A 201 -1.78 3.04 -3.35
N CYS A 202 -0.79 2.59 -4.14
CA CYS A 202 -0.50 3.18 -5.44
C CYS A 202 -0.04 2.15 -6.46
N ILE A 203 -0.66 2.22 -7.64
CA ILE A 203 -0.51 1.26 -8.75
C ILE A 203 -0.22 2.01 -10.05
N SER A 204 0.47 1.37 -11.01
CA SER A 204 0.88 1.96 -12.28
C SER A 204 0.29 1.21 -13.48
N SER A 205 0.07 1.91 -14.60
CA SER A 205 -0.67 1.37 -15.74
C SER A 205 -0.01 0.14 -16.39
N ASP A 206 1.31 0.02 -16.27
CA ASP A 206 2.10 -1.13 -16.72
C ASP A 206 2.05 -2.34 -15.77
N GLY A 207 1.28 -2.27 -14.68
CA GLY A 207 0.96 -3.39 -13.80
C GLY A 207 1.79 -3.52 -12.52
N ARG A 208 2.61 -2.51 -12.16
CA ARG A 208 3.35 -2.49 -10.88
C ARG A 208 2.58 -1.76 -9.78
N TYR A 209 3.07 -1.89 -8.55
CA TYR A 209 2.63 -1.15 -7.36
C TYR A 209 3.82 -0.65 -6.55
N LEU A 210 3.65 0.45 -5.81
CA LEU A 210 4.67 1.03 -4.91
C LEU A 210 4.63 0.37 -3.53
N ASN A 211 5.45 0.79 -2.56
CA ASN A 211 5.22 0.41 -1.15
C ASN A 211 3.99 1.13 -0.56
N PRO A 212 3.29 0.52 0.42
CA PRO A 212 2.11 1.14 1.02
C PRO A 212 2.49 2.09 2.16
N MET A 213 1.58 3.00 2.49
CA MET A 213 1.61 3.71 3.79
C MET A 213 0.45 3.26 4.67
N ILE A 214 0.75 2.65 5.82
CA ILE A 214 -0.26 2.17 6.76
C ILE A 214 -0.51 3.22 7.85
N ILE A 215 -1.72 3.75 7.92
CA ILE A 215 -2.17 4.74 8.90
C ILE A 215 -2.88 4.04 10.05
N TRP A 216 -2.27 4.07 11.24
CA TRP A 216 -2.89 3.53 12.44
C TRP A 216 -3.88 4.53 13.07
N PRO A 217 -5.11 4.11 13.47
CA PRO A 217 -5.99 4.93 14.32
C PRO A 217 -5.40 5.05 15.72
N ALA A 218 -4.56 6.06 15.96
CA ALA A 218 -3.69 6.19 17.13
C ALA A 218 -2.99 7.56 17.19
N SER A 219 -2.47 7.88 18.39
CA SER A 219 -1.62 9.04 18.67
C SER A 219 -0.10 8.73 18.71
N THR A 220 0.29 7.46 18.56
CA THR A 220 1.69 6.98 18.72
C THR A 220 1.95 5.68 17.95
N HIS A 221 3.17 5.48 17.43
CA HIS A 221 3.64 4.18 16.94
C HIS A 221 3.90 3.20 18.09
N ARG A 222 3.50 1.93 17.94
CA ARG A 222 3.78 0.85 18.93
C ARG A 222 4.61 -0.27 18.31
N SER A 223 5.57 -0.78 19.10
CA SER A 223 6.46 -1.89 18.74
C SER A 223 5.74 -3.14 18.26
N ASN A 224 4.64 -3.51 18.92
CA ASN A 224 3.94 -4.75 18.62
C ASN A 224 3.05 -4.69 17.35
N TRP A 225 2.92 -3.55 16.66
CA TRP A 225 2.07 -3.45 15.44
C TRP A 225 2.81 -3.81 14.15
N THR A 226 4.13 -3.74 14.14
CA THR A 226 4.97 -4.00 12.94
C THR A 226 6.05 -5.04 13.27
N THR A 227 5.64 -6.17 13.86
CA THR A 227 6.53 -7.31 14.19
C THR A 227 6.83 -8.20 12.99
N PHE A 228 6.00 -8.15 11.95
CA PHE A 228 6.27 -8.81 10.67
C PHE A 228 7.24 -7.95 9.82
N PRO A 229 8.27 -8.53 9.18
CA PRO A 229 9.17 -7.81 8.29
C PRO A 229 8.41 -7.14 7.14
N THR A 230 8.55 -5.83 7.01
CA THR A 230 7.83 -5.01 6.01
C THR A 230 8.75 -3.92 5.46
N LEU A 231 9.88 -4.35 4.88
CA LEU A 231 10.92 -3.46 4.37
C LEU A 231 10.35 -2.38 3.45
N LYS A 232 10.86 -1.15 3.56
CA LYS A 232 10.45 0.07 2.86
C LYS A 232 9.03 0.59 3.16
N TRP A 233 8.16 -0.19 3.82
CA TRP A 233 6.80 0.28 4.15
C TRP A 233 6.87 1.49 5.07
N GLN A 234 5.99 2.46 4.83
CA GLN A 234 5.86 3.61 5.71
C GLN A 234 4.67 3.42 6.65
N TYR A 235 4.83 3.88 7.88
CA TYR A 235 3.81 3.83 8.91
C TYR A 235 3.49 5.25 9.34
N ALA A 236 2.21 5.61 9.35
CA ALA A 236 1.70 6.86 9.89
C ALA A 236 0.78 6.58 11.09
N TYR A 237 0.42 7.62 11.83
CA TYR A 237 -0.69 7.56 12.78
C TYR A 237 -1.58 8.79 12.67
N SER A 238 -2.86 8.61 12.98
CA SER A 238 -3.87 9.67 13.03
C SER A 238 -4.91 9.27 14.06
N ASP A 239 -5.36 10.19 14.92
CA ASP A 239 -6.32 9.85 15.98
C ASP A 239 -7.67 9.36 15.41
N SER A 240 -8.03 9.82 14.22
CA SER A 240 -9.20 9.36 13.45
C SER A 240 -8.93 8.10 12.61
N GLY A 241 -7.67 7.74 12.38
CA GLY A 241 -7.26 6.67 11.45
C GLY A 241 -7.27 7.04 9.96
N TYR A 242 -7.71 8.24 9.60
CA TYR A 242 -7.71 8.73 8.21
C TYR A 242 -6.46 9.55 7.88
N ASN A 243 -6.19 9.72 6.59
CA ASN A 243 -5.16 10.61 6.06
C ASN A 243 -5.42 12.08 6.42
N ASP A 244 -4.35 12.86 6.44
CA ASP A 244 -4.39 14.31 6.59
C ASP A 244 -3.36 14.95 5.62
N SER A 245 -3.42 16.27 5.44
CA SER A 245 -2.57 16.93 4.44
C SER A 245 -1.07 16.81 4.75
N LYS A 246 -0.66 16.48 5.99
CA LYS A 246 0.74 16.23 6.36
C LYS A 246 1.15 14.78 6.03
N ILE A 247 0.30 13.80 6.33
CA ILE A 247 0.51 12.40 5.89
C ILE A 247 0.61 12.35 4.36
N SER A 248 -0.26 13.08 3.66
CA SER A 248 -0.24 13.23 2.19
C SER A 248 1.10 13.76 1.64
N VAL A 249 1.65 14.80 2.28
CA VAL A 249 2.97 15.38 1.92
C VAL A 249 4.11 14.41 2.21
N GLU A 250 4.09 13.73 3.36
CA GLU A 250 5.12 12.72 3.70
C GLU A 250 5.03 11.50 2.77
N TRP A 251 3.83 11.10 2.31
CA TRP A 251 3.65 10.04 1.33
C TRP A 251 4.29 10.39 -0.02
N LEU A 252 4.05 11.60 -0.53
CA LEU A 252 4.70 12.11 -1.75
C LEU A 252 6.24 12.11 -1.63
N LYS A 253 6.77 12.54 -0.48
CA LYS A 253 8.21 12.66 -0.22
C LYS A 253 8.93 11.34 0.07
N ARG A 254 8.25 10.36 0.68
CA ARG A 254 8.87 9.09 1.15
C ARG A 254 8.60 7.88 0.27
N ILE A 255 7.50 7.86 -0.46
CA ILE A 255 7.10 6.74 -1.33
C ILE A 255 7.10 7.20 -2.78
N PHE A 256 6.23 8.15 -3.13
CA PHE A 256 5.95 8.42 -4.53
C PHE A 256 7.16 8.95 -5.30
N ASP A 257 7.81 10.01 -4.83
CA ASP A 257 8.96 10.54 -5.55
C ASP A 257 10.16 9.55 -5.53
N PRO A 258 10.59 8.99 -4.39
CA PRO A 258 11.71 8.04 -4.35
C PRO A 258 11.53 6.80 -5.23
N GLU A 259 10.34 6.20 -5.30
CA GLU A 259 10.12 4.95 -6.05
C GLU A 259 9.84 5.15 -7.54
N THR A 260 9.64 6.39 -7.99
CA THR A 260 9.26 6.69 -9.39
C THR A 260 10.21 7.64 -10.12
N LYS A 261 10.99 8.47 -9.41
CA LYS A 261 11.84 9.52 -9.99
C LYS A 261 12.93 8.99 -10.92
N GLU A 262 13.64 7.94 -10.49
CA GLU A 262 14.72 7.31 -11.26
C GLU A 262 14.18 6.69 -12.55
N ARG A 263 13.17 5.83 -12.42
CA ARG A 263 12.46 5.19 -13.55
C ARG A 263 11.93 6.19 -14.57
N ALA A 264 11.33 7.29 -14.09
CA ALA A 264 10.79 8.31 -14.97
C ALA A 264 11.86 9.05 -15.79
N ASN A 265 13.14 8.99 -15.39
CA ASN A 265 14.28 9.58 -16.09
C ASN A 265 14.00 11.03 -16.56
N LYS A 266 13.56 11.87 -15.60
CA LYS A 266 13.16 13.28 -15.77
C LYS A 266 11.89 13.55 -16.61
N LYS A 267 11.32 12.54 -17.28
CA LYS A 267 10.02 12.66 -17.96
C LYS A 267 8.88 12.93 -16.97
N PRO A 268 7.74 13.49 -17.40
CA PRO A 268 6.60 13.71 -16.52
C PRO A 268 6.06 12.40 -15.92
N ARG A 269 5.52 12.51 -14.71
CA ARG A 269 4.81 11.44 -14.00
C ARG A 269 3.37 11.88 -13.75
N VAL A 270 2.40 11.12 -14.23
CA VAL A 270 0.98 11.43 -14.02
C VAL A 270 0.52 10.71 -12.76
N LEU A 271 -0.14 11.43 -11.84
CA LEU A 271 -0.67 10.87 -10.59
C LEU A 271 -2.17 11.15 -10.49
N ILE A 272 -2.97 10.09 -10.64
CA ILE A 272 -4.44 10.13 -10.66
C ILE A 272 -5.00 9.76 -9.28
N CYS A 273 -5.85 10.60 -8.67
CA CYS A 273 -6.53 10.31 -7.39
C CYS A 273 -7.84 11.11 -7.19
N ASP A 274 -8.74 10.69 -6.28
CA ASP A 274 -9.93 11.50 -5.89
C ASP A 274 -9.57 12.73 -5.02
N GLY A 275 -8.31 12.79 -4.54
CA GLY A 275 -7.71 13.97 -3.92
C GLY A 275 -6.93 13.65 -2.64
N PHE A 276 -5.89 14.43 -2.37
CA PHE A 276 -5.13 14.33 -1.12
C PHE A 276 -5.90 14.85 0.10
N GLY A 277 -5.53 14.38 1.29
CA GLY A 277 -6.24 14.53 2.56
C GLY A 277 -6.88 15.91 2.79
N THR A 278 -8.20 15.97 2.57
CA THR A 278 -9.12 17.13 2.62
C THR A 278 -8.84 18.33 1.71
N HIS A 279 -7.59 18.77 1.53
CA HIS A 279 -7.25 19.93 0.70
C HIS A 279 -5.90 19.79 -0.02
N GLU A 280 -5.86 20.24 -1.29
CA GLU A 280 -4.64 20.68 -1.96
C GLU A 280 -3.97 21.80 -1.15
N THR A 281 -2.86 21.46 -0.48
CA THR A 281 -1.99 22.45 0.15
C THR A 281 -1.04 23.03 -0.88
N LEU A 282 -0.55 24.24 -0.59
CA LEU A 282 0.52 24.83 -1.40
C LEU A 282 1.74 23.90 -1.50
N GLU A 283 2.12 23.25 -0.39
CA GLU A 283 3.26 22.35 -0.33
C GLU A 283 3.13 21.14 -1.27
N ILE A 284 1.93 20.57 -1.45
CA ILE A 284 1.68 19.51 -2.44
C ILE A 284 1.87 20.04 -3.87
N LEU A 285 1.29 21.20 -4.18
CA LEU A 285 1.38 21.80 -5.52
C LEU A 285 2.82 22.22 -5.87
N GLU A 286 3.56 22.79 -4.91
CA GLU A 286 4.98 23.12 -5.07
C GLU A 286 5.83 21.85 -5.25
N PHE A 287 5.62 20.81 -4.43
CA PHE A 287 6.38 19.57 -4.53
C PHE A 287 6.11 18.83 -5.85
N CYS A 288 4.86 18.80 -6.33
CA CYS A 288 4.54 18.17 -7.61
C CYS A 288 5.18 18.93 -8.78
N PHE A 289 5.09 20.27 -8.77
CA PHE A 289 5.72 21.14 -9.77
C PHE A 289 7.26 20.98 -9.81
N GLU A 290 7.92 21.03 -8.65
CA GLU A 290 9.39 20.90 -8.53
C GLU A 290 9.93 19.52 -8.97
N ASN A 291 9.07 18.50 -9.01
CA ASN A 291 9.46 17.13 -9.34
C ASN A 291 8.88 16.61 -10.67
N ASN A 292 8.29 17.48 -11.51
CA ASN A 292 7.66 17.10 -12.78
C ASN A 292 6.56 16.01 -12.60
N ILE A 293 5.68 16.22 -11.62
CA ILE A 293 4.53 15.38 -11.32
C ILE A 293 3.26 16.12 -11.73
N LEU A 294 2.51 15.56 -12.67
CA LEU A 294 1.22 16.04 -13.13
C LEU A 294 0.13 15.42 -12.25
N LEU A 295 -0.30 16.16 -11.23
CA LEU A 295 -1.43 15.76 -10.38
C LEU A 295 -2.72 15.90 -11.17
N CYS A 296 -3.47 14.80 -11.31
CA CYS A 296 -4.74 14.72 -12.03
C CYS A 296 -5.83 14.24 -11.07
N ARG A 297 -6.87 15.04 -10.84
CA ARG A 297 -7.93 14.71 -9.89
C ARG A 297 -9.14 14.06 -10.57
N LEU A 298 -9.70 13.02 -9.96
CA LEU A 298 -10.98 12.44 -10.39
C LEU A 298 -12.15 13.41 -10.13
N PRO A 299 -13.19 13.44 -10.99
CA PRO A 299 -14.41 14.16 -10.69
C PRO A 299 -15.10 13.61 -9.44
N SER A 300 -15.53 14.47 -8.52
CA SER A 300 -16.07 14.02 -7.23
C SER A 300 -17.29 13.09 -7.40
N HIS A 301 -17.30 12.02 -6.60
CA HIS A 301 -18.27 10.91 -6.64
C HIS A 301 -18.19 9.98 -7.86
N THR A 302 -17.07 9.97 -8.60
CA THR A 302 -16.86 9.06 -9.76
C THR A 302 -15.84 7.96 -9.52
N SER A 303 -15.25 7.89 -8.33
CA SER A 303 -14.23 6.91 -7.90
C SER A 303 -14.63 5.46 -8.25
N HIS A 304 -15.87 5.06 -7.95
CA HIS A 304 -16.48 3.77 -8.31
C HIS A 304 -16.49 3.40 -9.81
N LYS A 305 -16.05 4.30 -10.70
CA LYS A 305 -15.84 4.09 -12.14
C LYS A 305 -14.42 4.46 -12.57
N LEU A 306 -13.89 5.59 -12.09
CA LEU A 306 -12.65 6.20 -12.60
C LEU A 306 -11.40 5.95 -11.73
N GLN A 307 -11.51 5.21 -10.62
CA GLN A 307 -10.43 4.89 -9.70
C GLN A 307 -10.00 3.40 -9.87
N PRO A 308 -8.95 3.08 -10.66
CA PRO A 308 -8.43 1.73 -10.82
C PRO A 308 -8.19 0.94 -9.52
N CYS A 309 -7.83 1.62 -8.43
CA CYS A 309 -7.73 1.04 -7.09
C CYS A 309 -9.05 0.41 -6.60
N ASP A 310 -10.14 1.18 -6.58
CA ASP A 310 -11.48 0.72 -6.20
C ASP A 310 -12.02 -0.34 -7.16
N VAL A 311 -11.91 -0.08 -8.47
CA VAL A 311 -12.56 -0.86 -9.54
C VAL A 311 -12.02 -2.30 -9.66
N ALA A 312 -10.79 -2.58 -9.21
CA ALA A 312 -10.20 -3.92 -9.30
C ALA A 312 -9.49 -4.43 -8.03
N VAL A 313 -8.47 -3.71 -7.54
CA VAL A 313 -7.56 -4.28 -6.54
C VAL A 313 -8.11 -4.23 -5.12
N PHE A 314 -8.86 -3.20 -4.74
CA PHE A 314 -9.37 -3.06 -3.36
C PHE A 314 -10.43 -4.09 -2.98
N ALA A 315 -11.32 -4.48 -3.90
CA ALA A 315 -12.26 -5.58 -3.67
C ALA A 315 -11.52 -6.90 -3.43
N SER A 316 -10.53 -7.20 -4.28
CA SER A 316 -9.68 -8.39 -4.21
C SER A 316 -8.85 -8.44 -2.93
N LEU A 317 -8.24 -7.31 -2.54
CA LEU A 317 -7.47 -7.13 -1.31
C LEU A 317 -8.34 -7.38 -0.06
N LYS A 318 -9.52 -6.75 0.00
CA LYS A 318 -10.45 -6.90 1.14
C LYS A 318 -10.96 -8.34 1.24
N ALA A 319 -11.10 -9.06 0.12
CA ALA A 319 -11.43 -10.49 0.12
C ALA A 319 -10.25 -11.37 0.60
N ALA A 320 -9.05 -11.14 0.09
CA ALA A 320 -7.84 -11.87 0.49
C ALA A 320 -7.47 -11.64 1.97
N TYR A 321 -7.72 -10.43 2.51
CA TYR A 321 -7.52 -10.14 3.93
C TYR A 321 -8.50 -10.92 4.83
N ARG A 322 -9.78 -11.01 4.44
CA ARG A 322 -10.77 -11.82 5.18
C ARG A 322 -10.39 -13.31 5.19
N ASP A 323 -9.92 -13.86 4.08
CA ASP A 323 -9.41 -15.23 3.97
C ASP A 323 -8.25 -15.51 4.95
N GLN A 324 -7.29 -14.57 5.12
CA GLN A 324 -6.24 -14.71 6.12
C GLN A 324 -6.74 -14.53 7.57
N VAL A 325 -7.76 -13.68 7.81
CA VAL A 325 -8.43 -13.58 9.13
C VAL A 325 -9.13 -14.89 9.48
N ASP A 326 -9.93 -15.44 8.56
CA ASP A 326 -10.61 -16.74 8.70
C ASP A 326 -9.60 -17.89 8.88
N ARG A 327 -8.40 -17.79 8.29
CA ARG A 327 -7.29 -18.72 8.53
C ARG A 327 -6.77 -18.64 9.97
N LEU A 328 -6.57 -17.45 10.54
CA LEU A 328 -6.12 -17.31 11.92
C LEU A 328 -7.19 -17.72 12.95
N GLU A 329 -8.46 -17.39 12.73
CA GLU A 329 -9.56 -17.85 13.60
C GLU A 329 -9.62 -19.39 13.65
N ARG A 330 -9.48 -20.08 12.50
CA ARG A 330 -9.35 -21.56 12.41
C ARG A 330 -8.09 -22.13 13.10
N GLY A 331 -7.13 -21.28 13.46
CA GLY A 331 -5.94 -21.61 14.24
C GLY A 331 -6.09 -21.39 15.75
N GLY A 332 -7.25 -20.94 16.23
CA GLY A 332 -7.47 -20.61 17.64
C GLY A 332 -7.05 -19.18 18.04
N VAL A 333 -6.92 -18.27 17.06
CA VAL A 333 -6.67 -16.84 17.33
C VAL A 333 -7.98 -16.12 17.61
N ASP A 334 -8.34 -16.08 18.89
CA ASP A 334 -9.59 -15.54 19.44
C ASP A 334 -9.93 -14.07 19.10
N THR A 335 -8.96 -13.24 18.70
CA THR A 335 -9.19 -11.81 18.39
C THR A 335 -8.05 -11.24 17.55
N ILE A 336 -8.38 -10.73 16.36
CA ILE A 336 -7.43 -10.00 15.51
C ILE A 336 -7.28 -8.55 16.03
N GLY A 337 -6.10 -8.19 16.51
CA GLY A 337 -5.69 -6.81 16.78
C GLY A 337 -4.64 -6.28 15.80
N LYS A 338 -4.18 -5.04 16.02
CA LYS A 338 -3.25 -4.33 15.11
C LYS A 338 -1.92 -5.07 14.93
N GLU A 339 -1.49 -5.79 15.96
CA GLU A 339 -0.33 -6.68 15.98
C GLU A 339 -0.39 -7.86 15.00
N HIS A 340 -1.56 -8.16 14.43
CA HIS A 340 -1.72 -9.13 13.35
C HIS A 340 -1.79 -8.48 11.96
N PHE A 341 -1.99 -7.16 11.88
CA PHE A 341 -2.41 -6.52 10.64
C PHE A 341 -1.33 -6.61 9.54
N THR A 342 -0.06 -6.42 9.88
CA THR A 342 1.04 -6.38 8.90
C THR A 342 1.28 -7.73 8.21
N SER A 343 1.30 -8.84 8.95
CA SER A 343 1.43 -10.19 8.38
C SER A 343 0.22 -10.58 7.52
N LEU A 344 -1.00 -10.29 8.00
CA LEU A 344 -2.24 -10.52 7.25
C LEU A 344 -2.33 -9.66 5.97
N TYR A 345 -1.97 -8.38 6.06
CA TYR A 345 -2.07 -7.43 4.96
C TYR A 345 -1.04 -7.70 3.87
N ASN A 346 0.20 -8.07 4.21
CA ASN A 346 1.21 -8.41 3.20
C ASN A 346 0.76 -9.58 2.31
N LEU A 347 0.33 -10.69 2.93
CA LEU A 347 -0.17 -11.88 2.22
C LEU A 347 -1.45 -11.58 1.40
N ALA A 348 -2.33 -10.70 1.90
CA ALA A 348 -3.51 -10.27 1.18
C ALA A 348 -3.17 -9.38 -0.04
N ARG A 349 -2.15 -8.53 0.11
CA ARG A 349 -1.65 -7.60 -0.91
C ARG A 349 -0.98 -8.34 -2.06
N GLU A 350 -0.06 -9.26 -1.76
CA GLU A 350 0.59 -10.14 -2.74
C GLU A 350 -0.44 -10.95 -3.55
N LYS A 351 -1.48 -11.48 -2.88
CA LYS A 351 -2.57 -12.24 -3.52
C LYS A 351 -3.49 -11.38 -4.40
N ALA A 352 -3.59 -10.07 -4.15
CA ALA A 352 -4.53 -9.18 -4.85
C ALA A 352 -3.89 -8.29 -5.92
N PHE A 353 -2.69 -7.76 -5.68
CA PHE A 353 -2.00 -6.75 -6.51
C PHE A 353 -1.23 -7.40 -7.68
N THR A 354 -1.87 -8.34 -8.39
CA THR A 354 -1.26 -8.94 -9.57
C THR A 354 -1.22 -7.95 -10.74
N PRO A 355 -0.20 -8.01 -11.63
CA PRO A 355 -0.15 -7.16 -12.82
C PRO A 355 -1.38 -7.31 -13.74
N LYS A 356 -2.01 -8.49 -13.74
CA LYS A 356 -3.28 -8.75 -14.43
C LYS A 356 -4.43 -7.93 -13.84
N ASN A 357 -4.58 -7.93 -12.52
CA ASN A 357 -5.65 -7.20 -11.82
C ASN A 357 -5.45 -5.68 -11.94
N ILE A 358 -4.21 -5.20 -11.82
CA ILE A 358 -3.88 -3.78 -11.96
C ILE A 358 -4.20 -3.28 -13.37
N LYS A 359 -3.73 -3.98 -14.42
CA LYS A 359 -4.06 -3.66 -15.82
C LYS A 359 -5.56 -3.74 -16.10
N ALA A 360 -6.26 -4.73 -15.52
CA ALA A 360 -7.71 -4.83 -15.63
C ALA A 360 -8.42 -3.61 -15.00
N GLY A 361 -7.95 -3.10 -13.86
CA GLY A 361 -8.48 -1.87 -13.24
C GLY A 361 -8.29 -0.64 -14.12
N PHE A 362 -7.06 -0.38 -14.59
CA PHE A 362 -6.78 0.73 -15.50
C PHE A 362 -7.58 0.64 -16.81
N ALA A 363 -7.77 -0.57 -17.34
CA ALA A 363 -8.54 -0.80 -18.54
C ALA A 363 -10.06 -0.74 -18.30
N ALA A 364 -10.55 -1.03 -17.08
CA ALA A 364 -11.97 -0.90 -16.72
C ALA A 364 -12.36 0.57 -16.50
N SER A 365 -11.50 1.36 -15.85
CA SER A 365 -11.65 2.82 -15.71
C SER A 365 -11.40 3.61 -17.00
N GLY A 366 -11.18 2.93 -18.14
CA GLY A 366 -11.01 3.56 -19.45
C GLY A 366 -9.70 4.33 -19.63
N LEU A 367 -8.71 4.16 -18.73
CA LEU A 367 -7.48 4.95 -18.70
C LEU A 367 -6.34 4.32 -19.52
N PHE A 368 -6.06 3.03 -19.34
CA PHE A 368 -5.00 2.33 -20.07
C PHE A 368 -5.40 0.90 -20.47
N PRO A 369 -5.47 0.57 -21.78
CA PRO A 369 -5.42 1.51 -22.92
C PRO A 369 -6.54 2.56 -22.86
N PHE A 370 -6.26 3.78 -23.30
CA PHE A 370 -7.21 4.89 -23.20
C PHE A 370 -8.48 4.60 -24.04
N ASN A 371 -9.61 4.46 -23.37
CA ASN A 371 -10.90 4.12 -23.97
C ASN A 371 -12.07 4.55 -23.04
N PRO A 372 -12.53 5.81 -23.14
CA PRO A 372 -13.66 6.32 -22.35
C PRO A 372 -14.93 5.47 -22.46
N ASP A 373 -15.20 4.89 -23.63
CA ASP A 373 -16.42 4.13 -23.92
C ASP A 373 -16.61 2.92 -23.00
N ARG A 374 -15.54 2.38 -22.41
CA ARG A 374 -15.64 1.30 -21.41
C ARG A 374 -16.40 1.75 -20.15
N VAL A 375 -16.22 3.00 -19.74
CA VAL A 375 -16.95 3.60 -18.63
C VAL A 375 -18.28 4.18 -19.12
N LEU A 376 -18.29 4.93 -20.23
CA LEU A 376 -19.49 5.62 -20.72
C LEU A 376 -20.63 4.64 -21.05
N ARG A 377 -20.35 3.48 -21.68
CA ARG A 377 -21.36 2.43 -21.97
C ARG A 377 -21.96 1.78 -20.73
N SER A 378 -21.31 1.88 -19.56
CA SER A 378 -21.85 1.34 -18.30
C SER A 378 -22.85 2.29 -17.61
N MET A 379 -23.05 3.50 -18.15
CA MET A 379 -23.92 4.51 -17.56
C MET A 379 -25.24 4.62 -18.33
N PRO A 380 -26.38 4.83 -17.63
CA PRO A 380 -27.66 5.03 -18.29
C PRO A 380 -27.67 6.35 -19.05
N ALA A 381 -27.64 6.25 -20.38
CA ALA A 381 -28.21 7.25 -21.27
C ALA A 381 -29.76 7.27 -21.14
N PRO A 382 -30.47 8.26 -21.71
CA PRO A 382 -31.93 8.21 -21.80
C PRO A 382 -32.39 6.89 -22.46
N PRO A 383 -33.43 6.22 -21.94
CA PRO A 383 -33.70 4.83 -22.28
C PRO A 383 -34.24 4.65 -23.70
N ALA A 384 -33.63 3.71 -24.43
CA ALA A 384 -34.30 2.91 -25.45
C ALA A 384 -34.58 1.52 -24.86
N GLU A 385 -35.63 0.85 -25.33
CA GLU A 385 -36.17 -0.34 -24.65
C GLU A 385 -35.32 -1.62 -24.84
N PRO A 386 -35.18 -2.47 -23.80
CA PRO A 386 -34.48 -3.75 -23.91
C PRO A 386 -35.43 -4.90 -24.31
N ALA A 387 -34.94 -5.81 -25.16
CA ALA A 387 -35.57 -7.11 -25.42
C ALA A 387 -34.83 -8.24 -24.68
N ILE A 388 -35.58 -9.22 -24.17
CA ILE A 388 -35.09 -10.34 -23.33
C ILE A 388 -35.21 -11.66 -24.11
N PRO A 389 -34.25 -12.61 -23.98
CA PRO A 389 -34.15 -13.79 -24.86
C PRO A 389 -35.08 -14.95 -24.47
N LYS A 390 -35.06 -16.01 -25.29
CA LYS A 390 -35.63 -17.33 -24.99
C LYS A 390 -34.54 -18.41 -24.89
N ALA A 391 -34.86 -19.49 -24.20
CA ALA A 391 -34.09 -20.73 -24.11
C ALA A 391 -35.02 -21.93 -24.39
N ASP A 392 -34.46 -23.13 -24.59
CA ASP A 392 -35.18 -24.42 -24.58
C ASP A 392 -34.21 -25.57 -24.21
N GLU A 393 -34.75 -26.76 -23.89
CA GLU A 393 -34.11 -27.74 -22.99
C GLU A 393 -33.69 -29.11 -23.57
N MET A 394 -32.67 -29.70 -22.91
CA MET A 394 -32.46 -31.13 -22.54
C MET A 394 -32.67 -32.30 -23.53
N LYS A 395 -31.72 -33.27 -23.49
CA LYS A 395 -31.97 -34.69 -23.05
C LYS A 395 -30.68 -35.50 -22.77
N VAL A 396 -30.83 -36.77 -22.35
CA VAL A 396 -29.85 -37.58 -21.57
C VAL A 396 -29.64 -39.00 -22.17
N GLY A 397 -28.47 -39.63 -21.94
CA GLY A 397 -28.17 -41.05 -22.25
C GLY A 397 -26.93 -41.60 -21.49
N SER A 398 -26.67 -42.93 -21.52
CA SER A 398 -25.61 -43.66 -20.78
C SER A 398 -25.35 -45.07 -21.39
N TYR A 399 -24.46 -46.00 -20.97
CA TYR A 399 -23.62 -46.26 -19.76
C TYR A 399 -22.29 -47.02 -20.11
N ARG A 400 -21.45 -47.32 -19.08
CA ARG A 400 -20.53 -48.48 -18.81
C ARG A 400 -20.29 -49.58 -19.90
N GLN A 401 -19.14 -50.27 -20.07
CA GLN A 401 -17.81 -50.47 -19.40
C GLN A 401 -16.87 -51.34 -20.34
N ASP A 402 -15.64 -51.88 -20.08
CA ASP A 402 -14.66 -51.98 -18.95
C ASP A 402 -13.20 -52.40 -19.42
N ILE A 403 -12.17 -52.15 -18.58
CA ILE A 403 -11.04 -53.01 -18.03
C ILE A 403 -10.40 -54.17 -18.92
N GLU A 404 -9.08 -54.50 -19.00
CA GLU A 404 -8.00 -54.79 -17.99
C GLU A 404 -6.48 -54.56 -18.47
N PRO A 405 -5.34 -55.22 -18.03
CA PRO A 405 -4.16 -54.49 -17.48
C PRO A 405 -2.74 -54.83 -18.02
N GLN A 406 -1.66 -54.33 -17.38
CA GLN A 406 -0.39 -55.07 -17.04
C GLN A 406 0.59 -54.28 -16.11
N THR A 407 0.83 -54.83 -14.89
CA THR A 407 2.10 -55.06 -14.12
C THR A 407 3.27 -54.01 -14.03
N PRO A 408 4.20 -54.08 -13.02
CA PRO A 408 4.47 -52.89 -12.17
C PRO A 408 5.95 -52.54 -11.86
N VAL A 409 6.18 -51.49 -11.06
CA VAL A 409 7.44 -51.21 -10.33
C VAL A 409 7.13 -50.80 -8.87
N THR A 410 8.00 -51.15 -7.93
CA THR A 410 7.82 -51.09 -6.46
C THR A 410 7.62 -49.67 -5.88
N PRO A 411 6.51 -49.37 -5.17
CA PRO A 411 6.28 -48.07 -4.52
C PRO A 411 6.23 -48.13 -2.97
N ILE A 412 6.02 -46.97 -2.36
CA ILE A 412 6.00 -46.74 -0.89
C ILE A 412 4.57 -46.36 -0.42
N THR A 413 3.55 -46.91 -1.07
CA THR A 413 2.14 -46.47 -1.00
C THR A 413 1.18 -47.61 -0.68
N ALA A 414 -0.11 -47.31 -0.55
CA ALA A 414 -1.14 -48.32 -0.25
C ALA A 414 -1.25 -49.41 -1.34
N GLU A 415 -0.88 -49.14 -2.60
CA GLU A 415 -0.81 -50.16 -3.66
C GLU A 415 0.31 -51.19 -3.42
N ALA A 416 1.42 -50.78 -2.78
CA ALA A 416 2.50 -51.71 -2.41
C ALA A 416 2.01 -52.74 -1.38
N PHE A 417 1.19 -52.30 -0.41
CA PHE A 417 0.57 -53.19 0.57
C PHE A 417 -0.42 -54.16 -0.10
N MET A 418 -1.21 -53.71 -1.08
CA MET A 418 -2.07 -54.62 -1.88
C MET A 418 -1.25 -55.62 -2.71
N SER A 419 -0.07 -55.23 -3.20
CA SER A 419 0.82 -56.12 -3.95
C SER A 419 1.42 -57.21 -3.06
N LEU A 420 1.90 -56.85 -1.86
CA LEU A 420 2.36 -57.81 -0.84
C LEU A 420 1.23 -58.76 -0.40
N GLN A 421 0.02 -58.22 -0.27
CA GLN A 421 -1.19 -58.96 0.09
C GLN A 421 -1.60 -59.99 -0.97
N ASN A 422 -1.50 -59.65 -2.27
CA ASN A 422 -1.71 -60.61 -3.35
C ASN A 422 -0.63 -61.70 -3.36
N LEU A 423 0.62 -61.37 -3.03
CA LEU A 423 1.72 -62.33 -2.93
C LEU A 423 1.44 -63.39 -1.84
N ILE A 424 0.99 -62.97 -0.66
CA ILE A 424 0.60 -63.86 0.46
C ILE A 424 -0.55 -64.79 0.04
N ILE A 425 -1.54 -64.27 -0.69
CA ILE A 425 -2.66 -65.07 -1.23
C ILE A 425 -2.18 -66.08 -2.28
N GLN A 426 -1.12 -65.78 -3.05
CA GLN A 426 -0.59 -66.67 -4.08
C GLN A 426 0.40 -67.73 -3.55
N GLN A 427 1.18 -67.44 -2.50
CA GLN A 427 2.20 -68.39 -2.01
C GLN A 427 1.68 -69.28 -0.88
N ASP A 428 1.04 -68.73 0.16
CA ASP A 428 0.71 -69.49 1.38
C ASP A 428 -0.64 -70.23 1.32
N ALA A 429 -1.53 -69.84 0.40
CA ALA A 429 -2.91 -70.34 0.37
C ALA A 429 -3.07 -71.75 -0.22
N HIS A 430 -2.02 -72.35 -0.79
CA HIS A 430 -2.10 -73.64 -1.48
C HIS A 430 -2.52 -74.82 -0.58
N ALA A 431 -2.31 -74.73 0.73
CA ALA A 431 -2.67 -75.76 1.71
C ALA A 431 -4.02 -75.51 2.43
N LEU A 432 -4.75 -74.45 2.08
CA LEU A 432 -6.01 -74.06 2.73
C LEU A 432 -7.24 -74.57 1.95
N ASP A 433 -8.34 -74.82 2.68
CA ASP A 433 -9.66 -75.04 2.06
C ASP A 433 -10.26 -73.73 1.53
N GLU A 434 -11.22 -73.82 0.61
CA GLU A 434 -11.84 -72.63 0.00
C GLU A 434 -12.53 -71.71 1.00
N THR A 435 -13.09 -72.23 2.08
CA THR A 435 -13.69 -71.42 3.15
C THR A 435 -12.62 -70.59 3.85
N SER A 436 -11.47 -71.19 4.17
CA SER A 436 -10.32 -70.49 4.74
C SER A 436 -9.71 -69.48 3.78
N LYS A 437 -9.58 -69.79 2.48
CA LYS A 437 -9.12 -68.83 1.46
C LYS A 437 -10.02 -67.60 1.36
N GLN A 438 -11.34 -67.81 1.26
CA GLN A 438 -12.32 -66.71 1.22
C GLN A 438 -12.32 -65.89 2.52
N ASN A 439 -12.18 -66.54 3.68
CA ASN A 439 -12.06 -65.86 4.96
C ASN A 439 -10.75 -65.05 5.07
N LEU A 440 -9.63 -65.58 4.58
CA LEU A 440 -8.33 -64.92 4.55
C LEU A 440 -8.38 -63.68 3.64
N ALA A 441 -8.85 -63.82 2.39
CA ALA A 441 -9.04 -62.71 1.47
C ALA A 441 -9.95 -61.61 2.05
N ARG A 442 -11.04 -61.98 2.74
CA ARG A 442 -11.95 -61.04 3.41
C ARG A 442 -11.29 -60.30 4.58
N HIS A 443 -10.40 -60.96 5.34
CA HIS A 443 -9.63 -60.29 6.41
C HIS A 443 -8.56 -59.37 5.84
N LEU A 444 -7.83 -59.82 4.83
CA LEU A 444 -6.82 -59.04 4.10
C LEU A 444 -7.44 -57.75 3.50
N GLN A 445 -8.59 -57.85 2.83
CA GLN A 445 -9.33 -56.69 2.32
C GLN A 445 -9.76 -55.72 3.43
N LYS A 446 -10.21 -56.23 4.60
CA LYS A 446 -10.51 -55.39 5.78
C LYS A 446 -9.25 -54.67 6.29
N CYS A 447 -8.13 -55.37 6.41
CA CYS A 447 -6.85 -54.79 6.83
C CYS A 447 -6.37 -53.70 5.87
N THR A 448 -6.46 -53.91 4.55
CA THR A 448 -6.12 -52.90 3.54
C THR A 448 -7.01 -51.67 3.64
N LYS A 449 -8.33 -51.84 3.76
CA LYS A 449 -9.27 -50.72 3.93
C LYS A 449 -9.02 -49.96 5.23
N ALA A 450 -8.67 -50.66 6.32
CA ALA A 450 -8.28 -50.04 7.58
C ALA A 450 -6.97 -49.25 7.46
N PHE A 451 -5.95 -49.82 6.81
CA PHE A 451 -4.67 -49.16 6.55
C PHE A 451 -4.83 -47.89 5.70
N GLN A 452 -5.53 -47.98 4.56
CA GLN A 452 -5.88 -46.83 3.71
C GLN A 452 -6.60 -45.73 4.51
N THR A 453 -7.61 -46.11 5.31
CA THR A 453 -8.35 -45.18 6.16
C THR A 453 -7.47 -44.54 7.23
N SER A 454 -6.53 -45.30 7.80
CA SER A 454 -5.59 -44.81 8.82
C SER A 454 -4.55 -43.86 8.23
N SER A 455 -3.95 -44.22 7.09
CA SER A 455 -2.98 -43.39 6.36
C SER A 455 -3.59 -42.05 5.93
N ALA A 456 -4.79 -42.07 5.32
CA ALA A 456 -5.50 -40.84 4.95
C ALA A 456 -5.87 -39.96 6.17
N ARG A 457 -6.16 -40.56 7.33
CA ARG A 457 -6.37 -39.82 8.58
C ARG A 457 -5.06 -39.23 9.12
N SER A 458 -3.94 -39.95 9.03
CA SER A 458 -2.62 -39.48 9.47
C SER A 458 -2.22 -38.22 8.69
N ILE A 459 -2.30 -38.25 7.35
CA ILE A 459 -2.00 -37.10 6.49
C ILE A 459 -2.83 -35.87 6.89
N LEU A 460 -4.15 -36.03 7.06
CA LEU A 460 -5.04 -34.93 7.48
C LEU A 460 -4.76 -34.41 8.91
N GLN A 461 -4.24 -35.27 9.79
CA GLN A 461 -3.82 -34.88 11.14
C GLN A 461 -2.46 -34.17 11.13
N GLU A 462 -1.51 -34.64 10.32
CA GLU A 462 -0.19 -34.05 10.12
C GLU A 462 -0.29 -32.65 9.51
N ASP A 463 -1.08 -32.47 8.44
CA ASP A 463 -1.41 -31.15 7.87
C ASP A 463 -1.98 -30.20 8.93
N ARG A 464 -2.91 -30.70 9.76
CA ARG A 464 -3.52 -29.91 10.84
C ARG A 464 -2.52 -29.55 11.93
N ILE A 465 -1.58 -30.43 12.26
CA ILE A 465 -0.51 -30.19 13.24
C ILE A 465 0.49 -29.17 12.69
N GLN A 466 0.93 -29.29 11.43
CA GLN A 466 1.82 -28.33 10.78
C GLN A 466 1.18 -26.93 10.71
N PHE A 467 -0.10 -26.86 10.34
CA PHE A 467 -0.89 -25.64 10.32
C PHE A 467 -0.96 -24.96 11.70
N LEU A 468 -1.31 -25.71 12.75
CA LEU A 468 -1.39 -25.18 14.12
C LEU A 468 -0.01 -24.79 14.67
N THR A 469 1.04 -25.55 14.34
CA THR A 469 2.42 -25.24 14.72
C THR A 469 2.88 -23.92 14.10
N THR A 470 2.58 -23.69 12.83
CA THR A 470 2.89 -22.44 12.12
C THR A 470 2.25 -21.23 12.80
N ILE A 471 0.95 -21.32 13.12
CA ILE A 471 0.21 -20.23 13.78
C ILE A 471 0.70 -20.00 15.22
N ASN A 472 1.00 -21.06 15.97
CA ASN A 472 1.53 -20.95 17.33
C ASN A 472 2.93 -20.32 17.37
N ASN A 473 3.80 -20.61 16.39
CA ASN A 473 5.13 -19.99 16.29
C ASN A 473 5.04 -18.49 16.01
N GLU A 474 4.18 -18.06 15.08
CA GLU A 474 3.91 -16.65 14.78
C GLU A 474 3.33 -15.92 16.01
N ALA A 475 2.34 -16.54 16.67
CA ALA A 475 1.75 -16.00 17.89
C ALA A 475 2.75 -15.90 19.06
N LYS A 476 3.72 -16.82 19.17
CA LYS A 476 4.79 -16.79 20.18
C LYS A 476 5.66 -15.55 20.04
N VAL A 477 6.13 -15.23 18.83
CA VAL A 477 6.94 -14.03 18.53
C VAL A 477 6.19 -12.74 18.88
N ARG A 478 4.90 -12.66 18.56
CA ARG A 478 4.06 -11.51 18.91
C ARG A 478 3.81 -11.41 20.42
N ARG A 479 3.52 -12.52 21.11
CA ARG A 479 3.30 -12.55 22.57
C ARG A 479 4.56 -12.17 23.37
N SER A 480 5.77 -12.48 22.89
CA SER A 480 7.02 -11.99 23.51
C SER A 480 7.28 -10.50 23.27
N THR A 481 6.65 -9.88 22.27
CA THR A 481 6.90 -8.47 21.93
C THR A 481 6.06 -7.53 22.79
N ARG A 482 6.66 -6.96 23.83
CA ARG A 482 6.03 -5.96 24.71
C ARG A 482 5.57 -4.73 23.91
N SER A 483 4.33 -4.29 24.11
CA SER A 483 3.81 -3.04 23.53
C SER A 483 4.47 -1.82 24.18
N LEU A 484 5.30 -1.12 23.41
CA LEU A 484 6.04 0.08 23.80
C LEU A 484 5.85 1.16 22.73
N VAL A 485 5.77 2.44 23.13
CA VAL A 485 5.78 3.56 22.18
C VAL A 485 7.16 3.66 21.55
N LEU A 486 7.28 3.54 20.23
CA LEU A 486 8.58 3.64 19.54
C LEU A 486 8.98 5.09 19.28
N GLY A 487 8.08 5.91 18.73
CA GLY A 487 8.35 7.30 18.38
C GLY A 487 7.13 8.23 18.45
N LYS A 488 7.42 9.53 18.33
CA LYS A 488 6.43 10.64 18.20
C LYS A 488 6.49 11.33 16.82
N ALA A 489 7.27 10.80 15.88
CA ALA A 489 7.23 11.26 14.50
C ALA A 489 5.90 10.81 13.87
N LYS A 490 5.25 11.69 13.10
CA LYS A 490 3.92 11.47 12.51
C LYS A 490 3.91 10.35 11.44
N VAL A 491 5.07 10.16 10.79
CA VAL A 491 5.36 9.09 9.83
C VAL A 491 6.77 8.55 10.15
N MET A 492 6.94 7.23 10.08
CA MET A 492 8.20 6.51 10.28
C MET A 492 8.27 5.34 9.28
N SER A 493 9.44 5.03 8.74
CA SER A 493 9.66 3.81 7.95
C SER A 493 9.64 2.55 8.84
N TYR A 494 9.56 1.36 8.25
CA TYR A 494 9.80 0.11 8.98
C TYR A 494 11.20 0.11 9.61
N GLU A 495 12.19 0.58 8.86
CA GLU A 495 13.59 0.69 9.25
C GLU A 495 13.75 1.63 10.46
N ASP A 496 13.13 2.82 10.46
CA ASP A 496 13.09 3.74 11.62
C ASP A 496 12.50 3.06 12.88
N LEU A 497 11.54 2.15 12.71
CA LEU A 497 10.87 1.45 13.80
C LEU A 497 11.71 0.28 14.35
N GLU A 498 12.49 -0.41 13.52
CA GLU A 498 13.50 -1.38 13.97
C GLU A 498 14.63 -0.67 14.73
N ASP A 499 15.12 0.45 14.18
CA ASP A 499 16.17 1.26 14.80
C ASP A 499 15.73 1.79 16.17
N ALA A 500 14.45 2.19 16.30
CA ALA A 500 13.84 2.57 17.57
C ALA A 500 13.68 1.41 18.58
N ARG A 501 13.58 0.14 18.12
CA ARG A 501 13.60 -1.06 19.00
C ARG A 501 15.01 -1.32 19.49
N ALA A 502 15.99 -1.36 18.59
CA ALA A 502 17.39 -1.61 18.93
C ALA A 502 17.92 -0.60 19.96
N LYS A 503 17.71 0.70 19.70
CA LYS A 503 18.10 1.81 20.60
C LYS A 503 17.41 1.72 21.97
N ARG A 504 16.20 1.15 22.05
CA ARG A 504 15.50 0.87 23.33
C ARG A 504 16.03 -0.36 24.05
N ALA A 505 16.30 -1.46 23.36
CA ALA A 505 16.87 -2.67 23.96
C ALA A 505 18.24 -2.40 24.60
N ILE A 506 19.09 -1.60 23.94
CA ILE A 506 20.36 -1.12 24.49
C ILE A 506 20.15 -0.26 25.74
N LYS A 507 19.15 0.63 25.75
CA LYS A 507 18.82 1.45 26.92
C LYS A 507 18.28 0.63 28.10
N GLU A 508 17.39 -0.33 27.85
CA GLU A 508 16.79 -1.17 28.89
C GLU A 508 17.82 -2.13 29.51
N SER A 509 18.69 -2.74 28.71
CA SER A 509 19.83 -3.55 29.20
C SER A 509 20.84 -2.70 30.00
N THR A 510 21.21 -1.51 29.52
CA THR A 510 22.07 -0.56 30.24
C THR A 510 21.47 -0.15 31.60
N GLN A 511 20.15 0.09 31.65
CA GLN A 511 19.45 0.47 32.88
C GLN A 511 19.31 -0.72 33.84
N ALA A 512 19.10 -1.94 33.32
CA ALA A 512 19.13 -3.16 34.13
C ALA A 512 20.51 -3.42 34.75
N ALA A 513 21.60 -3.20 34.01
CA ALA A 513 22.97 -3.29 34.52
C ALA A 513 23.24 -2.27 35.64
N LYS A 514 22.88 -0.99 35.43
CA LYS A 514 23.01 0.06 36.45
C LYS A 514 22.18 -0.24 37.71
N ASN A 515 21.00 -0.83 37.57
CA ASN A 515 20.15 -1.23 38.70
C ASN A 515 20.68 -2.47 39.45
N LYS A 516 21.31 -3.44 38.76
CA LYS A 516 22.03 -4.55 39.41
C LYS A 516 23.18 -4.02 40.28
N GLY A 517 23.98 -3.09 39.76
CA GLY A 517 25.07 -2.45 40.51
C GLY A 517 24.59 -1.77 41.80
N LYS A 518 23.46 -1.05 41.76
CA LYS A 518 22.88 -0.41 42.96
C LYS A 518 22.37 -1.39 44.03
N ARG A 519 21.94 -2.60 43.66
CA ARG A 519 21.52 -3.64 44.62
C ARG A 519 22.68 -4.33 45.34
N GLY A 520 23.93 -4.16 44.90
CA GLY A 520 25.11 -4.79 45.51
C GLY A 520 25.68 -4.08 46.75
N ARG A 521 25.23 -2.87 47.09
CA ARG A 521 25.79 -2.11 48.22
C ARG A 521 25.23 -2.64 49.56
N LYS A 522 25.98 -3.53 50.21
CA LYS A 522 25.71 -4.01 51.60
C LYS A 522 25.30 -2.85 52.52
N ARG A 523 24.18 -3.00 53.22
CA ARG A 523 23.99 -2.29 54.51
C ARG A 523 25.08 -2.77 55.47
N LYS A 524 25.77 -1.84 56.13
CA LYS A 524 26.58 -2.16 57.31
C LYS A 524 25.64 -2.37 58.50
N SER A 525 25.80 -3.48 59.22
CA SER A 525 25.67 -3.48 60.68
C SER A 525 26.88 -2.75 61.28
N GLY A 526 26.80 -2.15 62.47
CA GLY A 526 25.64 -1.98 63.36
C GLY A 526 26.03 -2.22 64.81
N THR A 527 25.75 -1.25 65.68
CA THR A 527 25.91 -1.32 67.14
C THR A 527 24.84 -0.42 67.78
N PRO A 528 24.36 -0.72 69.01
CA PRO A 528 23.22 -0.03 69.62
C PRO A 528 23.65 0.99 70.69
N GLU A 529 22.79 1.99 70.90
CA GLU A 529 22.62 2.71 72.17
C GLU A 529 21.12 2.73 72.50
N THR A 530 20.76 2.89 73.76
CA THR A 530 19.39 2.80 74.29
C THR A 530 18.68 4.16 74.28
N ASP A 531 17.35 4.16 74.37
CA ASP A 531 16.60 4.68 75.53
C ASP A 531 15.07 4.58 75.27
N GLU A 532 14.24 5.13 76.15
CA GLU A 532 12.89 4.63 76.48
C GLU A 532 11.69 5.35 75.81
N ALA A 533 10.48 4.97 76.27
CA ALA A 533 9.20 5.71 76.25
C ALA A 533 8.16 5.45 75.11
N ASP A 534 7.14 4.68 75.49
CA ASP A 534 5.69 4.99 75.46
C ASP A 534 4.84 5.17 74.18
N VAL A 535 3.88 4.23 74.08
CA VAL A 535 2.41 4.43 74.07
C VAL A 535 1.67 4.95 72.81
N ASP A 536 0.66 4.16 72.43
CA ASP A 536 -0.55 4.40 71.61
C ASP A 536 -0.55 5.34 70.39
N THR A 537 -1.04 4.80 69.27
CA THR A 537 -2.50 4.86 69.00
C THR A 537 -2.89 3.89 67.88
N ILE A 538 -3.75 2.91 68.18
CA ILE A 538 -4.45 2.11 67.16
C ILE A 538 -5.89 2.62 66.98
N ARG A 539 -6.32 2.82 65.72
CA ARG A 539 -7.76 2.85 65.39
C ARG A 539 -8.04 2.33 63.97
N ASN A 540 -8.55 1.10 63.93
CA ASN A 540 -9.66 0.54 63.14
C ASN A 540 -9.81 0.98 61.66
N ILE A 541 -10.18 0.12 60.70
CA ILE A 541 -11.29 -0.85 60.75
C ILE A 541 -10.98 -2.07 59.88
N TRP A 542 -11.37 -3.27 60.35
CA TRP A 542 -11.75 -4.41 59.50
C TRP A 542 -13.24 -4.70 59.70
N ARG A 543 -13.95 -5.15 58.66
CA ARG A 543 -15.25 -5.82 58.86
C ARG A 543 -15.48 -6.89 57.79
N CYS A 544 -15.60 -8.13 58.25
CA CYS A 544 -15.83 -9.30 57.41
C CYS A 544 -17.30 -9.41 56.99
N LYS A 545 -17.57 -10.23 55.97
CA LYS A 545 -18.43 -11.40 56.19
C LYS A 545 -18.17 -12.50 55.16
N SER A 546 -18.41 -13.74 55.60
CA SER A 546 -18.26 -14.98 54.84
C SER A 546 -19.61 -15.71 54.75
N VAL A 547 -19.76 -16.54 53.73
CA VAL A 547 -20.65 -17.71 53.71
C VAL A 547 -19.88 -18.83 53.00
N ALA A 548 -19.99 -20.06 53.48
CA ALA A 548 -19.34 -21.23 52.88
C ALA A 548 -20.19 -22.48 53.13
N GLN A 549 -20.12 -23.44 52.21
CA GLN A 549 -20.48 -24.84 52.44
C GLN A 549 -19.70 -25.76 51.49
N ASN A 550 -19.33 -26.93 52.00
CA ASN A 550 -18.47 -27.98 51.42
C ASN A 550 -19.34 -29.26 51.26
N PRO A 551 -18.99 -30.30 50.45
CA PRO A 551 -17.89 -31.23 50.78
C PRO A 551 -17.18 -31.97 49.62
N SER A 552 -16.16 -32.78 50.00
CA SER A 552 -15.60 -33.97 49.28
C SER A 552 -14.89 -33.71 47.92
N GLU A 553 -13.87 -34.48 47.50
CA GLU A 553 -13.19 -35.63 48.11
C GLU A 553 -11.70 -35.77 47.69
N SER A 554 -11.03 -36.80 48.23
CA SER A 554 -9.70 -37.37 47.93
C SER A 554 -8.79 -36.80 46.82
N GLY A 555 -7.51 -36.61 47.15
CA GLY A 555 -6.42 -36.38 46.18
C GLY A 555 -5.09 -36.93 46.68
N ASN A 556 -4.54 -37.94 46.00
CA ASN A 556 -3.30 -38.61 46.41
C ASN A 556 -2.05 -37.73 46.21
N LYS A 557 -1.14 -37.74 47.18
CA LYS A 557 0.24 -37.27 46.99
C LYS A 557 1.08 -38.34 46.28
N VAL A 558 1.81 -37.93 45.25
CA VAL A 558 3.04 -38.59 44.80
C VAL A 558 4.05 -37.49 44.48
N ASP A 559 5.16 -37.44 45.22
CA ASP A 559 6.18 -36.41 45.05
C ASP A 559 6.99 -36.61 43.76
N ARG A 560 7.48 -35.50 43.19
CA ARG A 560 8.50 -35.53 42.12
C ARG A 560 9.65 -34.59 42.48
N ALA A 561 10.85 -35.17 42.55
CA ALA A 561 12.09 -34.47 42.83
C ALA A 561 12.49 -33.50 41.69
N PRO A 562 13.24 -32.42 41.98
CA PRO A 562 13.72 -31.48 40.97
C PRO A 562 14.88 -32.08 40.16
N VAL A 563 14.79 -32.02 38.83
CA VAL A 563 15.90 -32.37 37.93
C VAL A 563 16.75 -31.14 37.64
N ILE A 564 18.05 -31.24 37.88
CA ILE A 564 19.05 -30.19 37.65
C ILE A 564 19.46 -30.21 36.15
N PRO A 565 19.54 -29.06 35.46
CA PRO A 565 19.97 -29.02 34.06
C PRO A 565 21.47 -29.28 33.92
N SER A 566 21.83 -30.23 33.05
CA SER A 566 23.23 -30.50 32.70
C SER A 566 23.78 -29.45 31.73
N VAL A 567 24.98 -28.96 32.04
CA VAL A 567 25.78 -28.12 31.13
C VAL A 567 26.65 -29.04 30.27
N VAL A 568 26.65 -28.81 28.95
CA VAL A 568 27.62 -29.40 28.03
C VAL A 568 28.33 -28.25 27.30
N GLN A 569 29.66 -28.26 27.35
CA GLN A 569 30.50 -27.28 26.67
C GLN A 569 30.60 -27.60 25.17
N ILE A 570 30.68 -26.58 24.34
CA ILE A 570 31.06 -26.71 22.92
C ILE A 570 32.33 -25.88 22.71
N SER A 571 33.37 -26.54 22.19
CA SER A 571 34.65 -25.94 21.82
C SER A 571 35.16 -26.62 20.56
N GLY A 572 35.57 -25.85 19.56
CA GLY A 572 36.11 -26.37 18.30
C GLY A 572 35.62 -25.57 17.09
N ILE A 573 36.49 -24.70 16.57
CA ILE A 573 36.37 -24.11 15.24
C ILE A 573 37.57 -24.62 14.43
N PRO A 574 37.34 -25.09 13.21
CA PRO A 574 38.33 -24.97 12.13
C PRO A 574 37.77 -24.08 11.01
N THR A 575 38.55 -23.10 10.59
CA THR A 575 38.37 -22.36 9.34
C THR A 575 38.95 -23.17 8.18
N MET A 576 38.29 -23.13 7.02
CA MET A 576 38.95 -22.87 5.72
C MET A 576 37.88 -22.52 4.67
N GLU A 577 38.32 -21.88 3.60
CA GLU A 577 37.52 -21.49 2.45
C GLU A 577 37.61 -22.57 1.35
N ASP A 578 36.61 -22.68 0.47
CA ASP A 578 36.82 -23.05 -0.94
C ASP A 578 35.58 -22.77 -1.79
N GLU A 579 35.79 -22.33 -3.04
CA GLU A 579 34.72 -22.06 -4.01
C GLU A 579 34.33 -23.31 -4.81
N ILE A 580 33.03 -23.54 -5.05
CA ILE A 580 32.57 -24.61 -5.96
C ILE A 580 31.80 -24.02 -7.14
N VAL A 581 32.48 -23.97 -8.29
CA VAL A 581 31.91 -23.59 -9.59
C VAL A 581 31.00 -24.72 -10.12
N PRO A 582 29.78 -24.43 -10.60
CA PRO A 582 28.86 -25.45 -11.13
C PRO A 582 29.35 -26.02 -12.47
N ARG A 583 29.42 -27.36 -12.59
CA ARG A 583 29.69 -28.05 -13.85
C ARG A 583 28.39 -28.32 -14.64
N PRO A 584 28.45 -28.32 -16.00
CA PRO A 584 27.25 -28.44 -16.83
C PRO A 584 26.68 -29.87 -16.90
N LEU A 585 25.36 -29.94 -17.09
CA LEU A 585 24.63 -31.18 -17.36
C LEU A 585 25.09 -31.84 -18.67
N LYS A 586 25.37 -33.14 -18.63
CA LYS A 586 25.48 -34.00 -19.83
C LYS A 586 24.24 -34.88 -19.94
N ALA A 587 23.63 -34.91 -21.12
CA ALA A 587 22.58 -35.87 -21.45
C ALA A 587 23.19 -37.27 -21.68
N PRO A 588 22.45 -38.36 -21.37
CA PRO A 588 22.91 -39.71 -21.67
C PRO A 588 22.79 -40.02 -23.17
N MET A 589 23.86 -40.52 -23.79
CA MET A 589 23.76 -41.14 -25.11
C MET A 589 23.37 -42.60 -24.99
N ALA A 590 22.44 -43.05 -25.84
CA ALA A 590 22.22 -44.48 -26.05
C ALA A 590 23.41 -45.10 -26.79
N ARG A 591 23.63 -46.41 -26.57
CA ARG A 591 24.46 -47.26 -27.43
C ARG A 591 23.63 -48.46 -27.88
N MET A 592 23.57 -48.66 -29.19
CA MET A 592 23.30 -49.95 -29.82
C MET A 592 24.26 -50.07 -31.00
N TYR A 593 25.08 -51.12 -30.96
CA TYR A 593 26.10 -51.50 -31.96
C TYR A 593 27.15 -50.43 -32.25
#